data_AF-A0A3A8G5W3-F1
#
_entry.id   AF-A0A3A8G5W3-F1
#
_cell.length_a   1.000
_cell.length_b   1.000
_cell.length_c   1.000
_cell.angle_alpha   90.00
_cell.angle_beta   90.00
_cell.angle_gamma   90.00
#
_symmetry.space_group_name_H-M   'P 1'
#
loop_
_entity.id
_entity.type
_entity.pdbx_description
1 polymer ?
#
loop_
_entity_poly.entity_id
_entity_poly.type
_entity_poly.pdbx_seq_one_letter_code
_entity_poly.pdbx_strand_id
1 'polypeptide(L)' 'MKTKLMCAIMAIFVLSSVGCLIIGIHNSDLIFLLMGLLMGTASGLMYLEVKKEYSNPFSKD' A
#
# COMPACT_ATOMS: atom_id res chain seq x y z
N MET A 1 16.67 8.20 -4.16
CA MET A 1 15.58 8.27 -5.18
C MET A 1 14.58 7.11 -5.07
N LYS A 2 15.03 5.90 -4.73
CA LYS A 2 14.19 4.70 -4.61
C LYS A 2 13.09 4.83 -3.55
N THR A 3 13.38 5.40 -2.38
CA THR A 3 12.40 5.61 -1.30
C THR A 3 11.26 6.57 -1.67
N LYS A 4 11.56 7.65 -2.41
CA LYS A 4 10.52 8.58 -2.91
C LYS A 4 9.58 7.88 -3.90
N LEU A 5 10.13 7.04 -4.77
CA LEU A 5 9.36 6.21 -5.70
C LEU A 5 8.51 5.17 -4.95
N MET A 6 9.09 4.48 -3.96
CA MET A 6 8.38 3.51 -3.12
C MET A 6 7.22 4.17 -2.34
N CYS A 7 7.42 5.37 -1.79
CA CYS A 7 6.36 6.14 -1.15
C CYS A 7 5.23 6.50 -2.14
N ALA A 8 5.56 6.91 -3.37
CA ALA A 8 4.56 7.22 -4.38
C ALA A 8 3.74 5.98 -4.77
N ILE A 9 4.39 4.84 -4.97
CA ILE A 9 3.72 3.55 -5.28
C ILE A 9 2.84 3.12 -4.10
N MET A 10 3.34 3.24 -2.86
CA MET A 10 2.58 2.94 -1.65
C MET A 10 1.31 3.81 -1.57
N ALA A 11 1.41 5.11 -1.86
CA ALA A 11 0.25 6.01 -1.86
C ALA A 11 -0.80 5.61 -2.90
N ILE A 12 -0.38 5.23 -4.11
CA ILE A 12 -1.29 4.72 -5.16
C ILE A 12 -1.98 3.44 -4.66
N PHE A 13 -1.23 2.51 -4.08
CA PHE A 13 -1.79 1.27 -3.52
C PHE A 13 -2.83 1.52 -2.43
N VAL A 14 -2.57 2.47 -1.51
CA VAL A 14 -3.55 2.85 -0.47
C VAL A 14 -4.82 3.42 -1.11
N LEU A 15 -4.69 4.39 -2.01
CA LEU A 15 -5.83 5.03 -2.65
C LEU A 15 -6.68 4.02 -3.44
N SER A 16 -6.03 3.16 -4.21
CA SER A 16 -6.71 2.10 -4.97
C SER A 16 -7.34 1.04 -4.06
N SER A 17 -6.69 0.68 -2.94
CA SER A 17 -7.26 -0.24 -1.94
C SER A 17 -8.54 0.32 -1.34
N VAL A 18 -8.53 1.58 -0.90
CA VAL A 18 -9.72 2.26 -0.36
C VAL A 18 -10.83 2.33 -1.41
N GLY A 19 -10.50 2.67 -2.66
CA GLY A 19 -11.47 2.67 -3.77
C GLY A 19 -12.11 1.30 -3.98
N CYS A 20 -11.32 0.23 -4.01
CA CYS A 20 -11.83 -1.14 -4.18
C CYS A 20 -12.70 -1.59 -3.01
N LEU A 21 -12.33 -1.23 -1.77
CA LEU A 21 -13.15 -1.54 -0.59
C LEU A 21 -14.50 -0.80 -0.63
N ILE A 22 -14.51 0.49 -0.98
CA ILE A 22 -15.75 1.27 -1.09
C ILE A 22 -16.65 0.69 -2.19
N ILE A 23 -16.10 0.40 -3.37
CA ILE A 23 -16.85 -0.20 -4.50
C ILE A 23 -17.35 -1.60 -4.13
N GLY A 24 -16.52 -2.42 -3.50
CA GLY A 24 -16.87 -3.78 -3.08
C GLY A 24 -17.99 -3.80 -2.05
N ILE A 25 -17.96 -2.89 -1.06
CA ILE A 25 -19.04 -2.75 -0.08
C ILE A 25 -20.32 -2.23 -0.75
N HIS A 26 -20.21 -1.19 -1.59
CA HIS A 26 -21.37 -0.57 -2.23
C HIS A 26 -22.10 -1.53 -3.16
N ASN A 27 -21.37 -2.33 -3.94
CA ASN A 27 -21.94 -3.28 -4.89
C ASN A 27 -22.10 -4.70 -4.32
N SER A 28 -21.75 -4.92 -3.05
CA SER A 28 -21.66 -6.27 -2.44
C SER A 28 -20.82 -7.25 -3.28
N ASP A 29 -19.78 -6.74 -3.94
CA ASP A 29 -18.89 -7.51 -4.79
C ASP A 29 -17.68 -8.00 -3.98
N LEU A 30 -17.68 -9.30 -3.72
CA LEU A 30 -16.65 -9.97 -2.94
C LEU A 30 -15.26 -9.89 -3.60
N ILE A 31 -15.18 -9.83 -4.94
CA ILE A 31 -13.90 -9.77 -5.67
C ILE A 31 -13.23 -8.43 -5.43
N PHE A 32 -13.99 -7.33 -5.54
CA PHE A 32 -13.47 -5.99 -5.24
C PHE A 32 -13.06 -5.84 -3.77
N LEU A 33 -13.81 -6.47 -2.86
CA LEU A 33 -13.50 -6.48 -1.43
C LEU A 33 -12.18 -7.22 -1.17
N LEU A 34 -11.99 -8.40 -1.79
CA LEU A 34 -10.74 -9.17 -1.69
C LEU A 34 -9.55 -8.42 -2.27
N MET A 35 -9.72 -7.78 -3.44
CA MET A 35 -8.67 -6.99 -4.08
C MET A 35 -8.27 -5.78 -3.24
N GLY A 36 -9.25 -5.10 -2.65
CA GLY A 36 -9.01 -4.01 -1.70
C GLY A 36 -8.18 -4.47 -0.50
N LEU A 37 -8.52 -5.63 0.05
CA LEU A 37 -7.83 -6.23 1.20
C LEU A 37 -6.39 -6.65 0.84
N LEU A 38 -6.20 -7.26 -0.33
CA LEU A 38 -4.88 -7.68 -0.84
C LEU A 38 -3.96 -6.48 -1.12
N MET A 39 -4.49 -5.41 -1.73
CA MET A 39 -3.72 -4.18 -1.94
C MET A 39 -3.40 -3.47 -0.62
N GLY A 40 -4.32 -3.50 0.34
CA GLY A 40 -4.12 -2.95 1.68
C GLY A 40 -2.99 -3.65 2.43
N THR A 41 -2.95 -4.98 2.41
CA THR A 41 -1.86 -5.76 3.05
C THR A 41 -0.53 -5.54 2.33
N ALA A 42 -0.51 -5.50 1.00
CA ALA A 42 0.69 -5.18 0.22
C ALA A 42 1.25 -3.79 0.56
N SER A 43 0.38 -2.79 0.71
CA SER A 43 0.77 -1.44 1.14
C SER A 43 1.36 -1.44 2.55
N GLY A 44 0.77 -2.20 3.48
CA GLY A 44 1.30 -2.37 4.83
C GLY A 44 2.69 -2.98 4.86
N LEU A 45 2.95 -3.99 4.03
CA LEU A 45 4.28 -4.60 3.88
C LEU A 45 5.30 -3.60 3.31
N MET A 46 4.91 -2.86 2.26
CA MET A 46 5.74 -1.77 1.72
C MET A 46 6.07 -0.70 2.76
N TYR A 47 5.10 -0.31 3.60
CA TYR A 47 5.34 0.65 4.67
C TYR A 47 6.38 0.15 5.68
N LEU A 48 6.34 -1.13 6.06
CA LEU A 48 7.33 -1.72 6.96
C LEU A 48 8.73 -1.74 6.35
N GLU A 49 8.82 -2.03 5.05
CA GLU A 49 10.09 -2.02 4.31
C GLU A 49 10.67 -0.60 4.22
N VAL A 50 9.85 0.38 3.83
CA VAL A 50 10.24 1.80 3.81
C VAL A 50 10.67 2.26 5.20
N LYS A 51 9.91 1.93 6.25
CA LYS A 51 10.25 2.26 7.64
C LYS A 51 11.59 1.66 8.05
N LYS A 52 11.87 0.42 7.65
CA LYS A 52 13.15 -0.26 7.92
C LYS A 52 14.31 0.46 7.22
N GLU A 53 14.12 0.92 5.99
CA GLU A 53 15.11 1.69 5.23
C GLU A 53 15.45 3.02 5.94
N TYR A 54 14.42 3.77 6.37
CA TYR A 54 14.57 5.05 7.09
C TYR A 54 15.12 4.90 8.51
N SER A 55 14.85 3.76 9.17
CA SER A 55 15.32 3.49 10.53
C SER A 55 16.75 2.93 10.56
N ASN A 56 17.37 2.65 9.41
CA ASN A 56 18.73 2.15 9.36
C ASN A 56 19.72 3.33 9.44
N PRO A 57 20.40 3.57 10.58
CA PRO A 57 21.34 4.68 10.71
C PRO A 57 22.61 4.51 9.87
N PHE A 58 22.80 3.32 9.27
CA PHE A 58 23.91 3.03 8.36
C PHE A 58 23.48 3.03 6.88
N SER A 59 22.21 3.30 6.56
CA SER A 59 21.82 3.48 5.16
C SER A 59 22.47 4.78 4.64
N LYS A 60 23.54 4.60 3.86
CA LYS A 60 24.15 5.67 3.05
C LYS A 60 23.31 5.86 1.80
N ASP A 61 22.13 6.45 1.96
CA ASP A 61 21.28 6.90 0.85
C ASP A 61 20.92 8.39 1.05
#